data_AF-A0A1V2MDN9-F1
#
_entry.id   AF-A0A1V2MDN9-F1
#
_cell.length_a   1.000
_cell.length_b   1.000
_cell.length_c   1.000
_cell.angle_alpha   90.00
_cell.angle_beta   90.00
_cell.angle_gamma   90.00
#
_symmetry.space_group_name_H-M   'P 1'
#
loop_
_entity.id
_entity.type
_entity.pdbx_description
1 polymer ?
#
loop_
_entity_poly.entity_id
_entity_poly.type
_entity_poly.pdbx_seq_one_letter_code
_entity_poly.pdbx_strand_id
1 'polypeptide(L)'
;DVNFFKKKYNIDIYINCEVIDINPAKKTITVRNNKTKIVTNDTYDKLVIATGARARIPNIKGINQENVFCLRNIKDAQDIKQYVKVRKPKSAIVVGTGPIGFEVYENLIKLELDVTMLEQSDKITSLDPDMAKFLRVILESKGLKIRTSIHIIEILPNTIKLNTGEDIDFELLIFATGVVPNVELAKAIGIKLGKSGAIKVDRYMKTNLEDIYACGDCIQTFSITTRKPIYKSMGTVANKTGRIAGDVITGGSLKYKGGLGTTIFKIFNYVIASTGMTEVEAIAEGIDVICCHNIKPNKPFYMGGNELLIKAVADRRFGKLIGAQIIGKEGVDKRIDVFVALITYGAKVEELFDLDLAYAPPFSTTKDPVIYTGMILNNTISENRYIITSDQIDQLGEDIQIIDIRSVKDFEIGHIKGAINIPFETLRDNLNRLYKNMTTVVYSNKGMTGNVAQNLLINNGFKKVYNVSGGYKFYSTIRTPKSKI
;
A
#
# COMPACT_ATOMS: atom_id res chain seq x y z
N ASP A 1 21.29 5.58 -22.93
CA ASP A 1 22.44 5.75 -23.86
C ASP A 1 22.07 5.14 -25.20
N VAL A 2 21.96 5.95 -26.25
CA VAL A 2 21.58 5.52 -27.61
C VAL A 2 22.64 4.56 -28.19
N ASN A 3 23.93 4.84 -27.97
CA ASN A 3 25.03 4.06 -28.52
C ASN A 3 25.07 2.65 -27.92
N PHE A 4 24.79 2.53 -26.62
CA PHE A 4 24.68 1.24 -25.95
C PHE A 4 23.63 0.34 -26.60
N PHE A 5 22.42 0.84 -26.84
CA PHE A 5 21.33 0.04 -27.42
C PHE A 5 21.58 -0.32 -28.89
N LYS A 6 22.14 0.60 -29.69
CA LYS A 6 22.51 0.28 -31.06
C LYS A 6 23.61 -0.78 -31.11
N LYS A 7 24.68 -0.62 -30.31
CA LYS A 7 25.80 -1.59 -30.27
C LYS A 7 25.38 -2.96 -29.75
N LYS A 8 24.57 -3.01 -28.68
CA LYS A 8 24.24 -4.27 -28.00
C LYS A 8 23.06 -5.01 -28.64
N TYR A 9 22.06 -4.29 -29.12
CA TYR A 9 20.78 -4.86 -29.55
C TYR A 9 20.38 -4.48 -30.98
N ASN A 10 21.19 -3.67 -31.68
CA ASN A 10 20.88 -3.12 -33.00
C ASN A 10 19.52 -2.38 -33.03
N ILE A 11 19.19 -1.65 -31.96
CA ILE A 11 17.96 -0.86 -31.85
C ILE A 11 18.28 0.60 -32.16
N ASP A 12 17.56 1.18 -33.12
CA ASP A 12 17.61 2.60 -33.42
C ASP A 12 16.74 3.37 -32.41
N ILE A 13 17.37 4.28 -31.66
CA ILE A 13 16.70 5.11 -30.65
C ILE A 13 16.71 6.56 -31.08
N TYR A 14 15.52 7.12 -31.28
CA TYR A 14 15.31 8.52 -31.62
C TYR A 14 14.86 9.31 -30.40
N ILE A 15 15.81 9.98 -29.74
CA ILE A 15 15.51 10.90 -28.63
C ILE A 15 15.07 12.27 -29.15
N ASN A 16 14.34 13.03 -28.32
CA ASN A 16 13.71 14.29 -28.71
C ASN A 16 12.75 14.15 -29.90
N CYS A 17 12.25 12.95 -30.18
CA CYS A 17 11.25 12.69 -31.21
C CYS A 17 9.92 12.33 -30.54
N GLU A 18 8.88 13.04 -30.89
CA GLU A 18 7.53 12.87 -30.36
C GLU A 18 6.61 12.38 -31.47
N VAL A 19 5.96 11.24 -31.26
CA VAL A 19 4.89 10.77 -32.15
C VAL A 19 3.65 11.61 -31.86
N ILE A 20 3.23 12.40 -32.84
CA ILE A 20 2.11 13.35 -32.71
C ILE A 20 0.83 12.85 -33.38
N ASP A 21 0.94 11.87 -34.29
CA ASP A 21 -0.21 11.24 -34.96
C ASP A 21 0.14 9.81 -35.40
N ILE A 22 -0.88 8.95 -35.51
CA ILE A 22 -0.76 7.57 -36.02
C ILE A 22 -1.90 7.35 -37.01
N ASN A 23 -1.61 6.77 -38.18
CA ASN A 23 -2.62 6.30 -39.13
C ASN A 23 -2.62 4.77 -39.18
N PRO A 24 -3.58 4.09 -38.52
CA PRO A 24 -3.64 2.63 -38.52
C PRO A 24 -3.90 2.02 -39.90
N ALA A 25 -4.73 2.66 -40.73
CA ALA A 25 -5.10 2.14 -42.04
C ALA A 25 -3.91 2.12 -43.03
N LYS A 26 -3.03 3.11 -42.93
CA LYS A 26 -1.82 3.22 -43.75
C LYS A 26 -0.56 2.66 -43.07
N LYS A 27 -0.68 2.24 -41.80
CA LYS A 27 0.43 1.87 -40.91
C LYS A 27 1.58 2.88 -40.90
N THR A 28 1.23 4.16 -40.71
CA THR A 28 2.21 5.25 -40.62
C THR A 28 2.14 5.98 -39.29
N ILE A 29 3.26 6.60 -38.89
CA ILE A 29 3.34 7.52 -37.77
C ILE A 29 3.86 8.88 -38.24
N THR A 30 3.37 9.95 -37.61
CA THR A 30 3.87 11.31 -37.80
C THR A 30 4.72 11.68 -36.60
N VAL A 31 5.99 12.00 -36.84
CA VAL A 31 6.99 12.24 -35.81
C VAL A 31 7.48 13.68 -35.89
N ARG A 32 7.47 14.38 -34.75
CA ARG A 32 8.07 15.71 -34.60
C ARG A 32 9.39 15.62 -33.87
N ASN A 33 10.45 16.14 -34.45
CA ASN A 33 11.70 16.37 -33.72
C ASN A 33 11.56 17.64 -32.88
N ASN A 34 11.54 17.50 -31.55
CA ASN A 34 11.32 18.61 -30.62
C ASN A 34 12.48 19.61 -30.56
N LYS A 35 13.67 19.25 -31.05
CA LYS A 35 14.83 20.15 -31.18
C LYS A 35 14.77 20.96 -32.47
N THR A 36 14.58 20.32 -33.62
CA THR A 36 14.60 20.99 -34.94
C THR A 36 13.24 21.50 -35.39
N LYS A 37 12.16 21.06 -34.74
CA LYS A 37 10.74 21.28 -35.10
C LYS A 37 10.31 20.68 -36.44
N ILE A 38 11.18 19.90 -37.09
CA ILE A 38 10.87 19.19 -38.33
C ILE A 38 9.85 18.08 -38.04
N VAL A 39 8.87 17.92 -38.93
CA VAL A 39 7.86 16.86 -38.90
C VAL A 39 8.10 15.92 -40.07
N THR A 40 8.18 14.62 -39.80
CA THR A 40 8.40 13.56 -40.79
C THR A 40 7.38 12.44 -40.61
N ASN A 41 7.15 11.67 -41.67
CA ASN A 41 6.38 10.44 -41.61
C ASN A 41 7.31 9.23 -41.59
N ASP A 42 6.90 8.19 -40.88
CA ASP A 42 7.54 6.87 -40.88
C ASP A 42 6.48 5.76 -40.93
N THR A 43 6.90 4.53 -41.18
CA THR A 43 6.03 3.36 -41.37
C THR A 43 6.28 2.31 -40.29
N TYR A 44 5.31 1.42 -40.06
CA TYR A 44 5.47 0.30 -39.14
C TYR A 44 4.76 -0.96 -39.63
N ASP A 45 5.28 -2.14 -39.27
CA ASP A 45 4.53 -3.39 -39.40
C ASP A 45 3.72 -3.70 -38.15
N LYS A 46 4.32 -3.42 -36.98
CA LYS A 46 3.77 -3.57 -35.64
C LYS A 46 4.12 -2.33 -34.82
N LEU A 47 3.20 -1.87 -33.98
CA LEU A 47 3.37 -0.69 -33.14
C LEU A 47 3.14 -1.02 -31.66
N VAL A 48 4.02 -0.52 -30.79
CA VAL A 48 3.86 -0.63 -29.32
C VAL A 48 3.71 0.75 -28.72
N ILE A 49 2.59 1.00 -28.05
CA ILE A 49 2.34 2.21 -27.28
C ILE A 49 2.79 1.97 -25.84
N ALA A 50 3.88 2.63 -25.45
CA ALA A 50 4.46 2.60 -24.10
C ALA A 50 4.64 4.02 -23.53
N THR A 51 3.62 4.87 -23.73
CA THR A 51 3.64 6.31 -23.38
C THR A 51 3.62 6.60 -21.87
N GLY A 52 3.46 5.56 -21.05
CA GLY A 52 3.44 5.65 -19.59
C GLY A 52 2.30 6.52 -19.04
N ALA A 53 2.53 7.11 -17.88
CA ALA A 53 1.59 8.00 -17.20
C ALA A 53 2.29 9.31 -16.80
N ARG A 54 1.53 10.41 -16.71
CA ARG A 54 2.00 11.74 -16.25
C ARG A 54 1.55 12.02 -14.82
N ALA A 55 2.26 12.92 -14.13
CA ALA A 55 1.83 13.40 -12.83
C ALA A 55 0.43 14.01 -12.93
N ARG A 56 -0.43 13.75 -11.94
CA ARG A 56 -1.72 14.38 -11.82
C ARG A 56 -1.53 15.81 -11.36
N ILE A 57 -1.87 16.77 -12.22
CA ILE A 57 -1.88 18.18 -11.87
C ILE A 57 -3.35 18.57 -11.62
N PRO A 58 -3.71 19.02 -10.41
CA PRO A 58 -5.07 19.43 -10.12
C PRO A 58 -5.39 20.75 -10.81
N ASN A 59 -6.65 20.93 -11.21
CA ASN A 59 -7.11 22.18 -11.82
C ASN A 59 -7.36 23.23 -10.72
N ILE A 60 -6.30 23.88 -10.26
CA ILE A 60 -6.31 24.87 -9.17
C ILE A 60 -5.79 26.20 -9.71
N LYS A 61 -6.44 27.31 -9.36
CA LYS A 61 -5.97 28.64 -9.71
C LYS A 61 -4.60 28.89 -9.07
N GLY A 62 -3.64 29.36 -9.87
CA GLY A 62 -2.27 29.60 -9.42
C GLY A 62 -1.36 28.37 -9.40
N ILE A 63 -1.73 27.27 -10.07
CA ILE A 63 -0.89 26.07 -10.15
C ILE A 63 0.42 26.26 -10.94
N ASN A 64 0.47 27.22 -11.86
CA ASN A 64 1.61 27.47 -12.76
C ASN A 64 2.53 28.56 -12.18
N GLN A 65 3.11 28.32 -11.00
CA GLN A 65 4.04 29.25 -10.35
C GLN A 65 5.45 28.64 -10.26
N GLU A 66 6.48 29.49 -10.12
CA GLU A 66 7.89 29.04 -10.13
C GLU A 66 8.27 28.18 -8.91
N ASN A 67 7.52 28.27 -7.82
CA ASN A 67 7.70 27.54 -6.57
C ASN A 67 6.78 26.30 -6.45
N VAL A 68 6.06 25.96 -7.53
CA VAL A 68 5.11 24.84 -7.58
C VAL A 68 5.63 23.76 -8.53
N PHE A 69 5.82 22.55 -8.01
CA PHE A 69 6.42 21.44 -8.74
C PHE A 69 5.57 20.17 -8.67
N CYS A 70 5.88 19.25 -9.58
CA CYS A 70 5.55 17.83 -9.46
C CYS A 70 6.84 17.02 -9.70
N LEU A 71 6.83 15.72 -9.39
CA LEU A 71 7.99 14.86 -9.61
C LEU A 71 7.61 13.63 -10.45
N ARG A 72 8.12 13.55 -11.68
CA ARG A 72 7.95 12.38 -12.55
C ARG A 72 9.26 11.94 -13.20
N ASN A 73 10.05 12.88 -13.70
CA ASN A 73 11.23 12.59 -14.51
C ASN A 73 12.48 13.31 -13.99
N ILE A 74 13.63 13.06 -14.63
CA ILE A 74 14.92 13.63 -14.22
C ILE A 74 14.93 15.16 -14.30
N LYS A 75 14.28 15.75 -15.30
CA LYS A 75 14.18 17.20 -15.44
C LYS A 75 13.43 17.79 -14.25
N ASP A 76 12.29 17.20 -13.86
CA ASP A 76 11.53 17.69 -12.70
C ASP A 76 12.39 17.64 -11.41
N ALA A 77 13.15 16.56 -11.22
CA ALA A 77 14.07 16.44 -10.08
C ALA A 77 15.19 17.49 -10.11
N GLN A 78 15.73 17.78 -11.30
CA GLN A 78 16.74 18.83 -11.50
C GLN A 78 16.17 20.22 -11.25
N ASP A 79 14.95 20.50 -11.73
CA ASP A 79 14.26 21.77 -11.53
C ASP A 79 14.02 22.03 -10.04
N ILE A 80 13.52 21.04 -9.30
CA ILE A 80 13.34 21.12 -7.83
C ILE A 80 14.69 21.35 -7.15
N LYS A 81 15.73 20.56 -7.49
CA LYS A 81 17.06 20.70 -6.87
C LYS A 81 17.67 22.06 -7.15
N GLN A 82 17.51 22.58 -8.36
CA GLN A 82 18.00 23.89 -8.75
C GLN A 82 17.25 25.00 -8.02
N TYR A 83 15.93 24.88 -7.89
CA TYR A 83 15.11 25.81 -7.11
C TYR A 83 15.58 25.86 -5.66
N VAL A 84 15.72 24.70 -5.00
CA VAL A 84 16.19 24.62 -3.61
C VAL A 84 17.60 25.22 -3.45
N LYS A 85 18.51 24.97 -4.40
CA LYS A 85 19.87 25.52 -4.38
C LYS A 85 19.89 27.05 -4.51
N VAL A 86 19.07 27.62 -5.38
CA VAL A 86 19.08 29.06 -5.71
C VAL A 86 18.25 29.86 -4.71
N ARG A 87 17.01 29.43 -4.47
CA ARG A 87 16.04 30.15 -3.63
C ARG A 87 16.19 29.86 -2.15
N LYS A 88 16.83 28.74 -1.78
CA LYS A 88 17.07 28.31 -0.38
C LYS A 88 15.81 28.35 0.49
N PRO A 89 14.72 27.71 0.06
CA PRO A 89 13.46 27.75 0.79
C PRO A 89 13.62 27.17 2.20
N LYS A 90 12.88 27.72 3.17
CA LYS A 90 12.85 27.27 4.57
C LYS A 90 11.67 26.38 4.89
N SER A 91 10.57 26.51 4.15
CA SER A 91 9.36 25.71 4.32
C SER A 91 8.95 25.03 3.02
N ALA A 92 8.34 23.85 3.14
CA ALA A 92 7.74 23.16 2.01
C ALA A 92 6.40 22.52 2.35
N ILE A 93 5.53 22.47 1.36
CA ILE A 93 4.28 21.72 1.41
C ILE A 93 4.34 20.58 0.38
N VAL A 94 4.06 19.36 0.83
CA VAL A 94 3.95 18.18 -0.03
C VAL A 94 2.49 17.72 -0.05
N VAL A 95 1.88 17.67 -1.23
CA VAL A 95 0.47 17.28 -1.37
C VAL A 95 0.38 15.82 -1.80
N GLY A 96 -0.17 14.98 -0.94
CA GLY A 96 -0.39 13.55 -1.15
C GLY A 96 0.50 12.66 -0.28
N THR A 97 -0.11 11.69 0.39
CA THR A 97 0.56 10.71 1.28
C THR A 97 0.76 9.34 0.61
N GLY A 98 1.06 9.36 -0.68
CA GLY A 98 1.51 8.18 -1.42
C GLY A 98 3.02 7.94 -1.29
N PRO A 99 3.55 6.84 -1.87
CA PRO A 99 4.98 6.53 -1.87
C PRO A 99 5.87 7.71 -2.29
N ILE A 100 5.54 8.35 -3.43
CA ILE A 100 6.28 9.50 -3.95
C ILE A 100 6.24 10.66 -2.95
N GLY A 101 5.10 10.93 -2.33
CA GLY A 101 4.95 12.01 -1.34
C GLY A 101 5.85 11.80 -0.12
N PHE A 102 5.91 10.58 0.41
CA PHE A 102 6.79 10.25 1.53
C PHE A 102 8.28 10.29 1.16
N GLU A 103 8.66 9.82 -0.03
CA GLU A 103 10.05 9.91 -0.49
C GLU A 103 10.49 11.36 -0.68
N VAL A 104 9.62 12.20 -1.26
CA VAL A 104 9.88 13.64 -1.39
C VAL A 104 9.99 14.28 0.00
N TYR A 105 9.04 14.01 0.89
CA TYR A 105 9.07 14.49 2.27
C TYR A 105 10.40 14.16 2.95
N GLU A 106 10.83 12.89 2.89
CA GLU A 106 12.07 12.45 3.53
C GLU A 106 13.33 13.12 2.94
N ASN A 107 13.34 13.41 1.64
CA ASN A 107 14.46 14.12 1.02
C ASN A 107 14.46 15.61 1.38
N LEU A 108 13.30 16.25 1.52
CA LEU A 108 13.21 17.67 1.89
C LEU A 108 13.61 17.91 3.36
N ILE A 109 13.21 17.03 4.29
CA ILE A 109 13.65 17.15 5.70
C ILE A 109 15.16 16.95 5.85
N LYS A 110 15.81 16.13 4.99
CA LYS A 110 17.28 15.96 4.95
C LYS A 110 18.00 17.22 4.48
N LEU A 111 17.28 18.11 3.79
CA LEU A 111 17.75 19.44 3.41
C LEU A 111 17.37 20.50 4.47
N GLU A 112 16.90 20.08 5.65
CA GLU A 112 16.55 20.92 6.79
C GLU A 112 15.38 21.88 6.54
N LEU A 113 14.49 21.56 5.58
CA LEU A 113 13.24 22.31 5.40
C LEU A 113 12.21 21.93 6.46
N ASP A 114 11.37 22.89 6.86
CA ASP A 114 10.15 22.60 7.59
C ASP A 114 9.06 22.12 6.61
N VAL A 115 8.74 20.82 6.65
CA VAL A 115 7.86 20.20 5.66
C VAL A 115 6.52 19.82 6.30
N THR A 116 5.42 20.28 5.70
CA THR A 116 4.06 19.84 6.02
C THR A 116 3.46 19.04 4.87
N MET A 117 2.89 17.87 5.17
CA MET A 117 2.14 17.09 4.20
C MET A 117 0.64 17.37 4.29
N LEU A 118 0.00 17.57 3.14
CA LEU A 118 -1.45 17.71 3.03
C LEU A 118 -2.03 16.50 2.30
N GLU A 119 -3.10 15.94 2.84
CA GLU A 119 -3.84 14.82 2.27
C GLU A 119 -5.33 15.16 2.18
N GLN A 120 -5.90 14.96 1.00
CA GLN A 120 -7.31 15.23 0.74
C GLN A 120 -8.19 14.18 1.42
N SER A 121 -7.76 12.92 1.45
CA SER A 121 -8.47 11.88 2.20
C SER A 121 -8.40 12.12 3.70
N ASP A 122 -9.36 11.55 4.42
CA ASP A 122 -9.37 11.47 5.88
C ASP A 122 -8.26 10.56 6.47
N LYS A 123 -7.67 9.69 5.65
CA LYS A 123 -6.59 8.76 6.02
C LYS A 123 -5.36 8.95 5.16
N ILE A 124 -4.22 8.51 5.69
CA ILE A 124 -2.95 8.47 4.96
C ILE A 124 -2.81 7.15 4.21
N THR A 125 -2.08 7.14 3.09
CA THR A 125 -1.79 5.95 2.27
C THR A 125 -3.04 5.22 1.74
N SER A 126 -2.82 4.14 0.99
CA SER A 126 -3.88 3.22 0.53
C SER A 126 -4.14 2.03 1.48
N LEU A 127 -3.50 1.99 2.66
CA LEU A 127 -3.72 0.93 3.64
C LEU A 127 -5.18 0.91 4.16
N ASP A 128 -5.54 -0.18 4.86
CA ASP A 128 -6.79 -0.19 5.61
C ASP A 128 -6.81 0.90 6.69
N PRO A 129 -8.00 1.42 7.06
CA PRO A 129 -8.10 2.54 8.00
C PRO A 129 -7.37 2.34 9.34
N ASP A 130 -7.42 1.13 9.89
CA ASP A 130 -6.76 0.77 11.15
C ASP A 130 -5.22 0.78 11.03
N MET A 131 -4.69 0.22 9.94
CA MET A 131 -3.26 0.22 9.61
C MET A 131 -2.75 1.63 9.29
N ALA A 132 -3.56 2.44 8.60
CA ALA A 132 -3.25 3.85 8.33
C ALA A 132 -3.20 4.69 9.61
N LYS A 133 -4.14 4.48 10.55
CA LYS A 133 -4.10 5.10 11.89
C LYS A 133 -2.84 4.70 12.65
N PHE A 134 -2.52 3.40 12.67
CA PHE A 134 -1.32 2.89 13.34
C PHE A 134 -0.04 3.52 12.77
N LEU A 135 0.08 3.58 11.44
CA LEU A 135 1.20 4.23 10.77
C LEU A 135 1.27 5.72 11.12
N ARG A 136 0.14 6.43 11.07
CA ARG A 136 0.08 7.86 11.36
C ARG A 136 0.64 8.18 12.74
N VAL A 137 0.21 7.47 13.79
CA VAL A 137 0.71 7.69 15.15
C VAL A 137 2.23 7.52 15.23
N ILE A 138 2.76 6.50 14.56
CA ILE A 138 4.22 6.25 14.51
C ILE A 138 4.96 7.38 13.80
N LEU A 139 4.41 7.89 12.70
CA LEU A 139 5.07 8.94 11.91
C LEU A 139 4.99 10.30 12.61
N GLU A 140 3.84 10.66 13.16
CA GLU A 140 3.65 11.90 13.94
C GLU A 140 4.57 11.90 15.18
N SER A 141 4.75 10.76 15.86
CA SER A 141 5.72 10.64 16.97
C SER A 141 7.19 10.74 16.52
N LYS A 142 7.46 10.83 15.21
CA LYS A 142 8.77 11.11 14.61
C LYS A 142 8.88 12.55 14.09
N GLY A 143 7.93 13.41 14.44
CA GLY A 143 7.90 14.82 14.06
C GLY A 143 7.27 15.06 12.68
N LEU A 144 6.65 14.04 12.07
CA LEU A 144 6.06 14.18 10.77
C LEU A 144 4.75 14.99 10.86
N LYS A 145 4.71 16.15 10.18
CA LYS A 145 3.55 17.06 10.13
C LYS A 145 2.60 16.64 9.00
N ILE A 146 1.48 15.99 9.31
CA ILE A 146 0.41 15.65 8.35
C ILE A 146 -0.91 16.30 8.71
N ARG A 147 -1.58 16.84 7.70
CA ARG A 147 -2.98 17.27 7.77
C ARG A 147 -3.81 16.48 6.76
N THR A 148 -4.82 15.76 7.25
CA THR A 148 -5.78 14.98 6.45
C THR A 148 -7.10 15.72 6.30
N SER A 149 -7.94 15.33 5.34
CA SER A 149 -9.18 16.03 4.97
C SER A 149 -8.95 17.48 4.51
N ILE A 150 -7.75 17.78 4.01
CA ILE A 150 -7.33 19.10 3.56
C ILE A 150 -7.07 19.09 2.05
N HIS A 151 -7.65 20.04 1.34
CA HIS A 151 -7.29 20.32 -0.04
C HIS A 151 -7.13 21.82 -0.30
N ILE A 152 -6.32 22.13 -1.30
CA ILE A 152 -6.01 23.50 -1.72
C ILE A 152 -7.13 23.98 -2.65
N ILE A 153 -7.71 25.14 -2.35
CA ILE A 153 -8.71 25.82 -3.19
C ILE A 153 -8.02 26.74 -4.20
N GLU A 154 -7.03 27.50 -3.74
CA GLU A 154 -6.33 28.53 -4.51
C GLU A 154 -4.87 28.61 -4.06
N ILE A 155 -3.96 28.83 -5.01
CA ILE A 155 -2.55 29.08 -4.74
C ILE A 155 -2.27 30.54 -5.09
N LEU A 156 -1.89 31.33 -4.10
CA LEU A 156 -1.37 32.69 -4.23
C LEU A 156 0.18 32.63 -4.29
N PRO A 157 0.90 33.74 -4.55
CA PRO A 157 2.36 33.74 -4.71
C PRO A 157 3.17 32.93 -3.68
N ASN A 158 2.87 33.11 -2.38
CA ASN A 158 3.56 32.42 -1.29
C ASN A 158 2.60 31.85 -0.24
N THR A 159 1.31 31.75 -0.57
CA THR A 159 0.26 31.34 0.37
C THR A 159 -0.73 30.43 -0.35
N ILE A 160 -1.14 29.33 0.29
CA ILE A 160 -2.24 28.48 -0.18
C ILE A 160 -3.48 28.72 0.66
N LYS A 161 -4.64 28.77 0.00
CA LYS A 161 -5.95 28.76 0.67
C LYS A 161 -6.48 27.35 0.76
N LEU A 162 -6.88 26.94 1.95
CA LEU A 162 -7.43 25.61 2.20
C LEU A 162 -8.95 25.59 2.24
N ASN A 163 -9.51 24.40 2.06
CA ASN A 163 -10.95 24.16 2.21
C ASN A 163 -11.52 24.42 3.61
N THR A 164 -10.66 24.55 4.61
CA THR A 164 -11.05 24.93 5.97
C THR A 164 -11.20 26.44 6.16
N GLY A 165 -10.86 27.25 5.15
CA GLY A 165 -10.77 28.71 5.26
C GLY A 165 -9.46 29.20 5.90
N GLU A 166 -8.52 28.30 6.18
CA GLU A 166 -7.19 28.64 6.66
C GLU A 166 -6.24 28.90 5.48
N ASP A 167 -5.33 29.84 5.70
CA ASP A 167 -4.24 30.16 4.78
C ASP A 167 -2.91 29.64 5.35
N ILE A 168 -2.08 29.02 4.52
CA ILE A 168 -0.75 28.53 4.90
C ILE A 168 0.30 29.13 3.98
N ASP A 169 1.32 29.75 4.55
CA ASP A 169 2.47 30.23 3.80
C ASP A 169 3.41 29.08 3.40
N PHE A 170 3.98 29.19 2.21
CA PHE A 170 4.90 28.20 1.66
C PHE A 170 5.97 28.84 0.78
N GLU A 171 7.17 28.26 0.79
CA GLU A 171 8.26 28.65 -0.11
C GLU A 171 8.53 27.60 -1.20
N LEU A 172 8.03 26.37 -1.02
CA LEU A 172 8.10 25.29 -2.00
C LEU A 172 6.85 24.41 -1.90
N LEU A 173 6.13 24.20 -3.01
CA LEU A 173 4.96 23.33 -3.08
C LEU A 173 5.21 22.18 -4.05
N ILE A 174 5.03 20.94 -3.61
CA ILE A 174 5.21 19.75 -4.45
C ILE A 174 3.95 18.90 -4.46
N PHE A 175 3.38 18.68 -5.64
CA PHE A 175 2.26 17.77 -5.86
C PHE A 175 2.75 16.34 -6.11
N ALA A 176 2.32 15.42 -5.25
CA ALA A 176 2.52 13.98 -5.34
C ALA A 176 1.16 13.23 -5.32
N THR A 177 0.17 13.76 -6.03
CA THR A 177 -1.24 13.33 -6.00
C THR A 177 -1.56 12.18 -6.98
N GLY A 178 -0.56 11.35 -7.27
CA GLY A 178 -0.66 10.22 -8.19
C GLY A 178 -0.49 10.61 -9.66
N VAL A 179 -0.92 9.70 -10.54
CA VAL A 179 -0.66 9.80 -11.98
C VAL A 179 -1.92 9.59 -12.83
N VAL A 180 -1.84 10.01 -14.09
CA VAL A 180 -2.87 9.86 -15.13
C VAL A 180 -2.24 9.18 -16.35
N PRO A 181 -2.83 8.13 -16.92
CA PRO A 181 -2.26 7.44 -18.08
C PRO A 181 -2.22 8.37 -19.31
N ASN A 182 -1.14 8.31 -20.10
CA ASN A 182 -1.03 9.07 -21.34
C ASN A 182 -1.72 8.32 -22.47
N VAL A 183 -2.99 8.68 -22.73
CA VAL A 183 -3.90 7.95 -23.61
C VAL A 183 -4.35 8.76 -24.82
N GLU A 184 -3.94 10.01 -24.93
CA GLU A 184 -4.43 10.98 -25.91
C GLU A 184 -4.23 10.46 -27.34
N LEU A 185 -3.02 10.02 -27.67
CA LEU A 185 -2.67 9.48 -28.98
C LEU A 185 -3.46 8.20 -29.30
N ALA A 186 -3.58 7.28 -28.34
CA ALA A 186 -4.33 6.04 -28.51
C ALA A 186 -5.83 6.31 -28.72
N LYS A 187 -6.41 7.21 -27.93
CA LYS A 187 -7.82 7.60 -28.02
C LYS A 187 -8.12 8.26 -29.37
N ALA A 188 -7.24 9.14 -29.85
CA ALA A 188 -7.41 9.86 -31.11
C ALA A 188 -7.56 8.91 -32.31
N ILE A 189 -6.86 7.76 -32.29
CA ILE A 189 -6.92 6.77 -33.37
C ILE A 189 -7.97 5.67 -33.18
N GLY A 190 -8.85 5.81 -32.19
CA GLY A 190 -9.94 4.86 -31.94
C GLY A 190 -9.57 3.65 -31.09
N ILE A 191 -8.45 3.67 -30.36
CA ILE A 191 -8.17 2.64 -29.36
C ILE A 191 -9.11 2.82 -28.16
N LYS A 192 -9.75 1.72 -27.76
CA LYS A 192 -10.68 1.68 -26.63
C LYS A 192 -9.93 1.89 -25.32
N LEU A 193 -10.47 2.79 -24.51
CA LEU A 193 -10.08 2.92 -23.11
C LEU A 193 -10.94 2.01 -22.25
N GLY A 194 -10.40 1.54 -21.14
CA GLY A 194 -11.16 0.77 -20.17
C GLY A 194 -11.72 1.63 -19.04
N LYS A 195 -12.31 0.99 -18.02
CA LYS A 195 -13.03 1.69 -16.94
C LYS A 195 -12.14 2.62 -16.12
N SER A 196 -10.83 2.37 -16.08
CA SER A 196 -9.87 3.23 -15.39
C SER A 196 -9.46 4.48 -16.20
N GLY A 197 -9.92 4.61 -17.44
CA GLY A 197 -9.45 5.64 -18.38
C GLY A 197 -8.10 5.33 -19.04
N ALA A 198 -7.43 4.23 -18.69
CA ALA A 198 -6.22 3.77 -19.35
C ALA A 198 -6.53 2.92 -20.60
N ILE A 199 -5.54 2.72 -21.47
CA ILE A 199 -5.67 1.91 -22.69
C ILE A 199 -6.12 0.49 -22.32
N LYS A 200 -7.21 0.02 -22.95
CA LYS A 200 -7.68 -1.34 -22.77
C LYS A 200 -6.87 -2.28 -23.66
N VAL A 201 -6.23 -3.26 -23.04
CA VAL A 201 -5.57 -4.36 -23.73
C VAL A 201 -6.13 -5.71 -23.30
N ASP A 202 -5.93 -6.72 -24.14
CA ASP A 202 -6.15 -8.12 -23.77
C ASP A 202 -4.97 -8.67 -22.93
N ARG A 203 -4.96 -9.99 -22.69
CA ARG A 203 -3.90 -10.64 -21.90
C ARG A 203 -2.56 -10.74 -22.64
N TYR A 204 -2.56 -10.51 -23.94
CA TYR A 204 -1.40 -10.56 -24.84
C TYR A 204 -0.91 -9.16 -25.20
N MET A 205 -1.38 -8.14 -24.47
CA MET A 205 -1.05 -6.72 -24.67
C MET A 205 -1.55 -6.13 -25.99
N LYS A 206 -2.49 -6.80 -26.67
CA LYS A 206 -3.12 -6.31 -27.91
C LYS A 206 -4.18 -5.27 -27.59
N THR A 207 -4.24 -4.22 -28.40
CA THR A 207 -5.36 -3.26 -28.40
C THR A 207 -6.53 -3.81 -29.23
N ASN A 208 -7.58 -3.02 -29.44
CA ASN A 208 -8.65 -3.38 -30.38
C ASN A 208 -8.30 -3.12 -31.85
N LEU A 209 -7.15 -2.51 -32.15
CA LEU A 209 -6.68 -2.29 -33.50
C LEU A 209 -5.62 -3.34 -33.84
N GLU A 210 -5.70 -3.87 -35.06
CA GLU A 210 -4.73 -4.83 -35.57
C GLU A 210 -3.33 -4.22 -35.54
N ASP A 211 -2.33 -5.05 -35.23
CA ASP A 211 -0.91 -4.68 -35.21
C ASP A 211 -0.48 -3.60 -34.22
N ILE A 212 -1.40 -3.11 -33.37
CA ILE A 212 -1.11 -2.13 -32.32
C ILE A 212 -1.28 -2.75 -30.93
N TYR A 213 -0.21 -2.68 -30.16
CA TYR A 213 -0.07 -3.21 -28.80
C TYR A 213 0.14 -2.05 -27.83
N ALA A 214 -0.10 -2.28 -26.54
CA ALA A 214 0.23 -1.29 -25.51
C ALA A 214 0.70 -1.96 -24.22
N CYS A 215 1.63 -1.30 -23.50
CA CYS A 215 2.19 -1.81 -22.25
C CYS A 215 2.60 -0.67 -21.30
N GLY A 216 3.00 -1.02 -20.07
CA GLY A 216 3.41 -0.02 -19.08
C GLY A 216 2.27 0.77 -18.47
N ASP A 217 2.59 1.94 -17.95
CA ASP A 217 1.63 2.73 -17.15
C ASP A 217 0.54 3.41 -17.99
N CYS A 218 0.55 3.25 -19.32
CA CYS A 218 -0.53 3.77 -20.18
C CYS A 218 -1.72 2.80 -20.31
N ILE A 219 -1.57 1.54 -19.87
CA ILE A 219 -2.62 0.52 -19.96
C ILE A 219 -3.34 0.29 -18.64
N GLN A 220 -4.59 -0.15 -18.72
CA GLN A 220 -5.20 -0.84 -17.59
C GLN A 220 -4.73 -2.29 -17.55
N THR A 221 -4.56 -2.84 -16.34
CA THR A 221 -4.33 -4.26 -16.14
C THR A 221 -5.52 -4.87 -15.41
N PHE A 222 -5.37 -6.07 -14.82
CA PHE A 222 -6.44 -6.70 -14.05
C PHE A 222 -5.89 -7.42 -12.82
N SER A 223 -6.73 -7.55 -11.80
CA SER A 223 -6.43 -8.28 -10.58
C SER A 223 -6.31 -9.78 -10.88
N ILE A 224 -5.31 -10.45 -10.30
CA ILE A 224 -5.26 -11.91 -10.37
C ILE A 224 -6.37 -12.57 -9.54
N THR A 225 -6.78 -11.93 -8.44
CA THR A 225 -7.78 -12.44 -7.49
C THR A 225 -9.20 -12.24 -8.01
N THR A 226 -9.57 -11.00 -8.36
CA THR A 226 -10.96 -10.66 -8.75
C THR A 226 -11.20 -10.69 -10.25
N ARG A 227 -10.14 -10.75 -11.07
CA ARG A 227 -10.17 -10.59 -12.54
C ARG A 227 -10.72 -9.26 -13.05
N LYS A 228 -11.07 -8.33 -12.15
CA LYS A 228 -11.54 -6.99 -12.50
C LYS A 228 -10.39 -6.10 -12.98
N PRO A 229 -10.66 -5.10 -13.83
CA PRO A 229 -9.66 -4.12 -14.23
C PRO A 229 -9.06 -3.40 -13.02
N ILE A 230 -7.75 -3.19 -13.04
CA ILE A 230 -7.01 -2.39 -12.05
C ILE A 230 -6.09 -1.41 -12.79
N TYR A 231 -5.87 -0.26 -12.17
CA TYR A 231 -4.88 0.70 -12.62
C TYR A 231 -3.96 1.06 -11.45
N LYS A 232 -2.77 0.47 -11.47
CA LYS A 232 -1.67 0.73 -10.53
C LYS A 232 -0.38 0.83 -11.34
N SER A 233 0.16 2.04 -11.43
CA SER A 233 1.39 2.33 -12.17
C SER A 233 2.60 1.83 -11.39
N MET A 234 3.26 0.80 -11.90
CA MET A 234 4.34 0.09 -11.21
C MET A 234 5.40 -0.34 -12.22
N GLY A 235 6.66 0.01 -11.96
CA GLY A 235 7.78 -0.35 -12.84
C GLY A 235 7.90 -1.85 -13.09
N THR A 236 7.57 -2.70 -12.10
CA THR A 236 7.57 -4.16 -12.23
C THR A 236 6.49 -4.65 -13.20
N VAL A 237 5.31 -4.05 -13.18
CA VAL A 237 4.22 -4.35 -14.12
C VAL A 237 4.56 -3.84 -15.51
N ALA A 238 5.18 -2.67 -15.61
CA ALA A 238 5.62 -2.11 -16.89
C ALA A 238 6.66 -3.01 -17.59
N ASN A 239 7.69 -3.46 -16.87
CA ASN A 239 8.68 -4.39 -17.42
C ASN A 239 8.04 -5.73 -17.83
N LYS A 240 7.14 -6.27 -16.99
CA LYS A 240 6.46 -7.55 -17.28
C LYS A 240 5.56 -7.44 -18.53
N THR A 241 4.79 -6.37 -18.65
CA THR A 241 3.90 -6.15 -19.79
C THR A 241 4.68 -5.84 -21.06
N GLY A 242 5.81 -5.13 -20.97
CA GLY A 242 6.73 -4.92 -22.10
C GLY A 242 7.34 -6.23 -22.61
N ARG A 243 7.81 -7.11 -21.70
CA ARG A 243 8.30 -8.46 -22.05
C ARG A 243 7.23 -9.28 -22.78
N ILE A 244 5.99 -9.25 -22.28
CA ILE A 244 4.87 -9.98 -22.90
C ILE A 244 4.56 -9.42 -24.29
N ALA A 245 4.48 -8.10 -24.44
CA ALA A 245 4.22 -7.47 -25.74
C ALA A 245 5.30 -7.85 -26.76
N GLY A 246 6.58 -7.76 -26.37
CA GLY A 246 7.69 -8.15 -27.23
C GLY A 246 7.62 -9.62 -27.67
N ASP A 247 7.39 -10.53 -26.73
CA ASP A 247 7.24 -11.97 -27.02
C ASP A 247 6.11 -12.25 -28.01
N VAL A 248 4.92 -11.69 -27.75
CA VAL A 248 3.75 -11.90 -28.62
C VAL A 248 3.95 -11.31 -30.01
N ILE A 249 4.62 -10.16 -30.13
CA ILE A 249 4.93 -9.54 -31.42
C ILE A 249 5.85 -10.43 -32.27
N THR A 250 6.78 -11.13 -31.62
CA THR A 250 7.73 -12.04 -32.27
C THR A 250 7.24 -13.48 -32.40
N GLY A 251 5.93 -13.74 -32.25
CA GLY A 251 5.33 -15.07 -32.43
C GLY A 251 5.25 -15.95 -31.17
N GLY A 252 5.62 -15.42 -30.01
CA GLY A 252 5.46 -16.11 -28.73
C GLY A 252 4.03 -16.09 -28.19
N SER A 253 3.83 -16.70 -27.02
CA SER A 253 2.51 -16.92 -26.42
C SER A 253 2.42 -16.50 -24.95
N LEU A 254 3.35 -15.68 -24.47
CA LEU A 254 3.28 -15.15 -23.11
C LEU A 254 1.97 -14.37 -22.91
N LYS A 255 1.40 -14.50 -21.71
CA LYS A 255 0.17 -13.81 -21.34
C LYS A 255 0.22 -13.28 -19.93
N TYR A 256 -0.30 -12.08 -19.73
CA TYR A 256 -0.48 -11.49 -18.42
C TYR A 256 -1.48 -12.33 -17.61
N LYS A 257 -1.12 -12.64 -16.37
CA LYS A 257 -1.92 -13.47 -15.45
C LYS A 257 -2.74 -12.65 -14.47
N GLY A 258 -2.54 -11.34 -14.44
CA GLY A 258 -3.07 -10.44 -13.43
C GLY A 258 -1.98 -10.03 -12.44
N GLY A 259 -2.21 -8.93 -11.74
CA GLY A 259 -1.32 -8.45 -10.68
C GLY A 259 -2.06 -8.31 -9.36
N LEU A 260 -1.31 -8.33 -8.25
CA LEU A 260 -1.83 -8.07 -6.90
C LEU A 260 -1.75 -6.60 -6.50
N GLY A 261 -1.10 -5.76 -7.32
CA GLY A 261 -0.90 -4.36 -6.97
C GLY A 261 0.00 -4.18 -5.75
N THR A 262 1.02 -5.04 -5.61
CA THR A 262 2.01 -4.98 -4.53
C THR A 262 2.72 -3.63 -4.52
N THR A 263 2.78 -2.99 -3.37
CA THR A 263 3.53 -1.75 -3.15
C THR A 263 4.41 -1.88 -1.93
N ILE A 264 5.57 -1.24 -1.96
CA ILE A 264 6.48 -1.11 -0.84
C ILE A 264 7.13 0.27 -0.90
N PHE A 265 7.25 0.95 0.23
CA PHE A 265 7.93 2.23 0.34
C PHE A 265 8.55 2.39 1.73
N LYS A 266 9.44 3.37 1.85
CA LYS A 266 10.16 3.68 3.08
C LYS A 266 9.87 5.12 3.50
N ILE A 267 9.76 5.33 4.80
CA ILE A 267 9.75 6.64 5.42
C ILE A 267 10.49 6.55 6.76
N PHE A 268 11.50 7.39 6.95
CA PHE A 268 12.43 7.29 8.07
C PHE A 268 13.10 5.91 8.12
N ASN A 269 12.99 5.20 9.24
CA ASN A 269 13.46 3.82 9.39
C ASN A 269 12.33 2.79 9.30
N TYR A 270 11.13 3.18 8.84
CA TYR A 270 10.01 2.27 8.64
C TYR A 270 9.86 1.90 7.16
N VAL A 271 9.54 0.64 6.94
CA VAL A 271 9.17 0.05 5.66
C VAL A 271 7.70 -0.34 5.74
N ILE A 272 6.94 0.06 4.74
CA ILE A 272 5.50 -0.17 4.65
C ILE A 272 5.26 -0.90 3.34
N ALA A 273 4.55 -2.02 3.41
CA ALA A 273 4.22 -2.81 2.23
C ALA A 273 2.78 -3.30 2.25
N SER A 274 2.20 -3.49 1.07
CA SER A 274 0.87 -4.06 0.90
C SER A 274 0.78 -4.87 -0.39
N THR A 275 -0.05 -5.91 -0.39
CA THR A 275 -0.34 -6.71 -1.58
C THR A 275 -1.73 -7.32 -1.49
N GLY A 276 -2.35 -7.58 -2.64
CA GLY A 276 -3.70 -8.15 -2.71
C GLY A 276 -4.76 -7.13 -2.35
N MET A 277 -5.87 -7.62 -1.79
CA MET A 277 -7.04 -6.81 -1.43
C MET A 277 -6.91 -6.26 0.00
N THR A 278 -7.34 -5.02 0.20
CA THR A 278 -7.61 -4.52 1.55
C THR A 278 -8.89 -5.15 2.11
N GLU A 279 -9.11 -5.06 3.43
CA GLU A 279 -10.37 -5.48 4.05
C GLU A 279 -11.56 -4.72 3.45
N VAL A 280 -11.42 -3.40 3.29
CA VAL A 280 -12.45 -2.55 2.69
C VAL A 280 -12.78 -2.98 1.26
N GLU A 281 -11.75 -3.26 0.44
CA GLU A 281 -11.94 -3.72 -0.94
C GLU A 281 -12.62 -5.09 -0.98
N ALA A 282 -12.24 -6.03 -0.10
CA ALA A 282 -12.81 -7.36 -0.06
C ALA A 282 -14.29 -7.36 0.38
N ILE A 283 -14.65 -6.55 1.38
CA ILE A 283 -16.04 -6.38 1.79
C ILE A 283 -16.87 -5.75 0.66
N ALA A 284 -16.35 -4.72 -0.02
CA ALA A 284 -17.03 -4.09 -1.15
C ALA A 284 -17.26 -5.06 -2.33
N GLU A 285 -16.45 -6.10 -2.43
CA GLU A 285 -16.58 -7.20 -3.40
C GLU A 285 -17.53 -8.32 -2.92
N GLY A 286 -18.14 -8.18 -1.73
CA GLY A 286 -19.06 -9.15 -1.17
C GLY A 286 -18.38 -10.40 -0.59
N ILE A 287 -17.08 -10.32 -0.28
CA ILE A 287 -16.32 -11.42 0.33
C ILE A 287 -16.59 -11.44 1.84
N ASP A 288 -16.88 -12.63 2.39
CA ASP A 288 -16.90 -12.84 3.84
C ASP A 288 -15.46 -12.88 4.36
N VAL A 289 -15.03 -11.79 4.99
CA VAL A 289 -13.63 -11.59 5.39
C VAL A 289 -13.38 -11.99 6.83
N ILE A 290 -12.15 -12.42 7.08
CA ILE A 290 -11.56 -12.42 8.41
C ILE A 290 -10.15 -11.82 8.36
N CYS A 291 -9.88 -10.95 9.33
CA CYS A 291 -8.64 -10.20 9.41
C CYS A 291 -7.92 -10.48 10.71
N CYS A 292 -6.60 -10.64 10.65
CA CYS A 292 -5.76 -10.71 11.85
C CYS A 292 -4.67 -9.63 11.85
N HIS A 293 -4.26 -9.22 13.05
CA HIS A 293 -3.15 -8.30 13.33
C HIS A 293 -2.09 -9.06 14.13
N ASN A 294 -1.03 -9.44 13.44
CA ASN A 294 0.04 -10.25 13.98
C ASN A 294 1.27 -9.37 14.27
N ILE A 295 1.55 -9.15 15.56
CA ILE A 295 2.74 -8.41 16.01
C ILE A 295 3.81 -9.39 16.47
N LYS A 296 4.89 -9.52 15.69
CA LYS A 296 6.01 -10.42 15.97
C LYS A 296 7.34 -9.77 15.64
N PRO A 297 8.42 -10.14 16.34
CA PRO A 297 9.74 -9.68 15.95
C PRO A 297 10.15 -10.34 14.63
N ASN A 298 10.89 -9.60 13.80
CA ASN A 298 11.43 -10.10 12.53
C ASN A 298 12.52 -11.18 12.71
N LYS A 299 13.20 -11.15 13.87
CA LYS A 299 14.24 -12.08 14.37
C LYS A 299 14.35 -11.94 15.90
N PRO A 300 15.07 -12.81 16.63
CA PRO A 300 15.19 -12.70 18.09
C PRO A 300 15.73 -11.34 18.56
N PHE A 301 15.23 -10.83 19.69
CA PHE A 301 15.61 -9.52 20.21
C PHE A 301 17.10 -9.41 20.55
N TYR A 302 17.71 -10.48 21.06
CA TYR A 302 19.16 -10.52 21.33
C TYR A 302 20.03 -10.44 20.06
N MET A 303 19.42 -10.57 18.87
CA MET A 303 20.05 -10.34 17.55
C MET A 303 19.69 -8.96 16.97
N GLY A 304 19.16 -8.04 17.79
CA GLY A 304 18.69 -6.72 17.34
C GLY A 304 17.34 -6.75 16.63
N GLY A 305 16.49 -7.74 16.93
CA GLY A 305 15.17 -7.88 16.33
C GLY A 305 14.23 -6.69 16.60
N ASN A 306 13.46 -6.33 15.59
CA ASN A 306 12.42 -5.30 15.62
C ASN A 306 11.06 -5.92 15.34
N GLU A 307 10.02 -5.33 15.91
CA GLU A 307 8.66 -5.78 15.63
C GLU A 307 8.21 -5.42 14.20
N LEU A 308 7.43 -6.33 13.66
CA LEU A 308 6.62 -6.20 12.47
C LEU A 308 5.16 -6.28 12.90
N LEU A 309 4.31 -5.42 12.34
CA LEU A 309 2.86 -5.57 12.36
C LEU A 309 2.43 -6.07 10.98
N ILE A 310 1.83 -7.26 10.94
CA ILE A 310 1.22 -7.82 9.74
C ILE A 310 -0.30 -7.80 9.93
N LYS A 311 -1.04 -7.07 9.08
CA LYS A 311 -2.46 -7.29 8.86
C LYS A 311 -2.63 -8.24 7.69
N ALA A 312 -3.35 -9.33 7.88
CA ALA A 312 -3.68 -10.27 6.80
C ALA A 312 -5.19 -10.39 6.66
N VAL A 313 -5.65 -10.50 5.40
CA VAL A 313 -7.05 -10.59 5.01
C VAL A 313 -7.26 -11.93 4.33
N ALA A 314 -8.20 -12.71 4.85
CA ALA A 314 -8.59 -14.00 4.29
C ALA A 314 -10.08 -14.06 3.98
N ASP A 315 -10.42 -14.80 2.93
CA ASP A 315 -11.78 -15.24 2.64
C ASP A 315 -12.14 -16.36 3.61
N ARG A 316 -13.09 -16.11 4.51
CA ARG A 316 -13.51 -17.06 5.55
C ARG A 316 -14.17 -18.31 4.97
N ARG A 317 -14.88 -18.19 3.85
CA ARG A 317 -15.64 -19.28 3.24
C ARG A 317 -14.71 -20.32 2.62
N PHE A 318 -13.65 -19.87 1.94
CA PHE A 318 -12.72 -20.76 1.23
C PHE A 318 -11.38 -20.93 1.94
N GLY A 319 -11.15 -20.20 3.04
CA GLY A 319 -9.89 -20.19 3.78
C GLY A 319 -8.73 -19.58 3.00
N LYS A 320 -8.98 -18.83 1.92
CA LYS A 320 -7.91 -18.30 1.05
C LYS A 320 -7.32 -17.01 1.60
N LEU A 321 -6.00 -16.90 1.58
CA LEU A 321 -5.33 -15.63 1.80
C LEU A 321 -5.53 -14.73 0.58
N ILE A 322 -6.05 -13.52 0.78
CA ILE A 322 -6.38 -12.60 -0.33
C ILE A 322 -5.70 -11.24 -0.24
N GLY A 323 -5.12 -10.90 0.92
CA GLY A 323 -4.40 -9.64 1.11
C GLY A 323 -3.49 -9.63 2.32
N ALA A 324 -2.46 -8.78 2.27
CA ALA A 324 -1.57 -8.54 3.39
C ALA A 324 -1.04 -7.10 3.39
N GLN A 325 -0.86 -6.52 4.58
CA GLN A 325 -0.26 -5.22 4.84
C GLN A 325 0.74 -5.36 5.96
N ILE A 326 1.92 -4.76 5.81
CA ILE A 326 3.01 -4.88 6.78
C ILE A 326 3.61 -3.51 7.09
N ILE A 327 3.80 -3.22 8.38
CA ILE A 327 4.55 -2.06 8.87
C ILE A 327 5.65 -2.58 9.80
N GLY A 328 6.88 -2.17 9.56
CA GLY A 328 8.01 -2.53 10.43
C GLY A 328 9.31 -1.88 10.00
N LYS A 329 10.41 -2.13 10.71
CA LYS A 329 11.72 -1.51 10.40
C LYS A 329 12.62 -2.36 9.52
N GLU A 330 12.48 -3.69 9.61
CA GLU A 330 13.37 -4.64 8.96
C GLU A 330 12.62 -5.93 8.63
N GLY A 331 12.89 -6.52 7.46
CA GLY A 331 12.34 -7.79 7.04
C GLY A 331 10.89 -7.74 6.55
N VAL A 332 10.37 -6.55 6.26
CA VAL A 332 9.04 -6.31 5.66
C VAL A 332 8.98 -6.83 4.23
N ASP A 333 9.99 -6.48 3.44
CA ASP A 333 10.24 -6.94 2.07
C ASP A 333 10.19 -8.46 1.93
N LYS A 334 10.92 -9.19 2.79
CA LYS A 334 10.93 -10.66 2.78
C LYS A 334 9.52 -11.22 2.97
N ARG A 335 8.76 -10.73 3.94
CA ARG A 335 7.44 -11.30 4.28
C ARG A 335 6.36 -10.90 3.27
N ILE A 336 6.41 -9.67 2.75
CA ILE A 336 5.45 -9.27 1.71
C ILE A 336 5.64 -10.10 0.45
N ASP A 337 6.88 -10.41 0.05
CA ASP A 337 7.14 -11.24 -1.13
C ASP A 337 6.67 -12.68 -0.95
N VAL A 338 6.78 -13.25 0.26
CA VAL A 338 6.18 -14.55 0.59
C VAL A 338 4.65 -14.48 0.45
N PHE A 339 3.99 -13.46 1.00
CA PHE A 339 2.55 -13.29 0.82
C PHE A 339 2.14 -13.08 -0.63
N VAL A 340 2.95 -12.36 -1.43
CA VAL A 340 2.73 -12.21 -2.88
C VAL A 340 2.68 -13.57 -3.55
N ALA A 341 3.64 -14.45 -3.26
CA ALA A 341 3.68 -15.79 -3.84
C ALA A 341 2.44 -16.61 -3.41
N LEU A 342 2.13 -16.64 -2.12
CA LEU A 342 0.99 -17.38 -1.56
C LEU A 342 -0.34 -16.94 -2.18
N ILE A 343 -0.61 -15.63 -2.23
CA ILE A 343 -1.86 -15.10 -2.80
C ILE A 343 -1.91 -15.34 -4.32
N THR A 344 -0.78 -15.21 -5.02
CA THR A 344 -0.69 -15.46 -6.48
C THR A 344 -1.13 -16.88 -6.85
N TYR A 345 -0.76 -17.86 -6.02
CA TYR A 345 -1.14 -19.26 -6.22
C TYR A 345 -2.43 -19.67 -5.49
N GLY A 346 -3.10 -18.73 -4.83
CA GLY A 346 -4.38 -18.96 -4.17
C GLY A 346 -4.29 -19.85 -2.95
N ALA A 347 -3.17 -19.78 -2.22
CA ALA A 347 -2.93 -20.55 -1.01
C ALA A 347 -4.00 -20.29 0.06
N LYS A 348 -4.35 -21.35 0.77
CA LYS A 348 -5.16 -21.30 1.97
C LYS A 348 -4.32 -20.94 3.19
N VAL A 349 -4.97 -20.38 4.20
CA VAL A 349 -4.32 -19.96 5.44
C VAL A 349 -3.74 -21.13 6.24
N GLU A 350 -4.31 -22.34 6.11
CA GLU A 350 -3.81 -23.57 6.74
C GLU A 350 -2.43 -23.97 6.18
N GLU A 351 -2.24 -23.83 4.87
CA GLU A 351 -1.02 -24.20 4.15
C GLU A 351 0.19 -23.32 4.52
N LEU A 352 -0.04 -22.16 5.14
CA LEU A 352 1.06 -21.29 5.62
C LEU A 352 1.86 -21.94 6.75
N PHE A 353 1.27 -22.89 7.49
CA PHE A 353 1.97 -23.60 8.55
C PHE A 353 3.04 -24.55 8.01
N ASP A 354 2.82 -25.09 6.81
CA ASP A 354 3.68 -26.12 6.20
C ASP A 354 4.90 -25.53 5.46
N LEU A 355 5.06 -24.20 5.47
CA LEU A 355 6.16 -23.53 4.78
C LEU A 355 7.49 -23.75 5.49
N ASP A 356 8.44 -24.36 4.77
CA ASP A 356 9.84 -24.50 5.19
C ASP A 356 10.65 -23.24 4.83
N LEU A 357 10.45 -22.17 5.61
CA LEU A 357 11.11 -20.89 5.40
C LEU A 357 12.52 -20.87 6.00
N ALA A 358 13.48 -20.29 5.26
CA ALA A 358 14.88 -20.19 5.69
C ALA A 358 15.03 -19.55 7.08
N TYR A 359 15.74 -20.26 7.96
CA TYR A 359 15.94 -19.89 9.36
C TYR A 359 17.41 -19.96 9.77
N ALA A 360 17.88 -18.86 10.34
CA ALA A 360 18.93 -18.81 11.36
C ALA A 360 18.64 -17.59 12.25
N PRO A 361 19.14 -17.55 13.50
CA PRO A 361 18.84 -16.46 14.43
C PRO A 361 19.05 -15.03 13.89
N PRO A 362 20.07 -14.72 13.05
CA PRO A 362 20.22 -13.38 12.49
C PRO A 362 19.11 -12.95 11.50
N PHE A 363 18.29 -13.88 10.99
CA PHE A 363 17.37 -13.63 9.87
C PHE A 363 15.89 -13.90 10.18
N SER A 364 15.59 -14.77 11.14
CA SER A 364 14.20 -15.11 11.49
C SER A 364 14.05 -15.69 12.90
N THR A 365 12.82 -15.75 13.38
CA THR A 365 12.41 -16.58 14.52
C THR A 365 12.16 -18.03 14.07
N THR A 366 12.14 -18.97 15.01
CA THR A 366 11.92 -20.41 14.71
C THR A 366 10.61 -20.69 13.99
N LYS A 367 9.58 -19.87 14.23
CA LYS A 367 8.38 -19.77 13.40
C LYS A 367 8.35 -18.36 12.84
N ASP A 368 8.43 -18.23 11.52
CA ASP A 368 8.40 -16.90 10.88
C ASP A 368 7.05 -16.21 11.16
N PRO A 369 7.00 -14.87 11.23
CA PRO A 369 5.75 -14.13 11.29
C PRO A 369 4.70 -14.54 10.24
N VAL A 370 5.09 -14.99 9.05
CA VAL A 370 4.17 -15.54 8.04
C VAL A 370 3.45 -16.81 8.55
N ILE A 371 4.18 -17.74 9.16
CA ILE A 371 3.62 -18.98 9.72
C ILE A 371 2.62 -18.64 10.83
N TYR A 372 2.98 -17.71 11.72
CA TYR A 372 2.05 -17.25 12.77
C TYR A 372 0.77 -16.66 12.20
N THR A 373 0.84 -15.92 11.09
CA THR A 373 -0.35 -15.38 10.41
C THR A 373 -1.27 -16.50 9.93
N GLY A 374 -0.71 -17.55 9.31
CA GLY A 374 -1.46 -18.75 8.92
C GLY A 374 -2.15 -19.42 10.09
N MET A 375 -1.39 -19.68 11.17
CA MET A 375 -1.93 -20.28 12.40
C MET A 375 -3.08 -19.45 13.00
N ILE A 376 -2.93 -18.13 13.11
CA ILE A 376 -3.99 -17.27 13.68
C ILE A 376 -5.26 -17.36 12.86
N LEU A 377 -5.15 -17.26 11.53
CA LEU A 377 -6.30 -17.31 10.62
C LEU A 377 -6.93 -18.72 10.56
N ASN A 378 -6.13 -19.78 10.51
CA ASN A 378 -6.63 -21.14 10.53
C ASN A 378 -7.39 -21.46 11.82
N ASN A 379 -6.82 -21.09 12.99
CA ASN A 379 -7.46 -21.38 14.27
C ASN A 379 -8.84 -20.71 14.38
N THR A 380 -9.00 -19.51 13.83
CA THR A 380 -10.30 -18.83 13.84
C THR A 380 -11.29 -19.35 12.79
N ILE A 381 -10.82 -19.85 11.65
CA ILE A 381 -11.69 -20.39 10.59
C ILE A 381 -12.12 -21.82 10.91
N SER A 382 -11.18 -22.66 11.36
CA SER A 382 -11.35 -24.12 11.42
C SER A 382 -11.46 -24.66 12.85
N GLU A 383 -10.93 -23.95 13.86
CA GLU A 383 -10.80 -24.48 15.23
C GLU A 383 -11.67 -23.75 16.28
N ASN A 384 -12.62 -22.91 15.83
CA ASN A 384 -13.47 -22.10 16.70
C ASN A 384 -12.69 -21.23 17.71
N ARG A 385 -11.46 -20.80 17.35
CA ARG A 385 -10.65 -19.88 18.15
C ARG A 385 -10.82 -18.46 17.63
N TYR A 386 -11.98 -17.88 17.91
CA TYR A 386 -12.36 -16.61 17.31
C TYR A 386 -11.44 -15.46 17.73
N ILE A 387 -11.14 -14.60 16.78
CA ILE A 387 -10.49 -13.31 17.04
C ILE A 387 -11.49 -12.18 16.85
N ILE A 388 -11.24 -11.06 17.51
CA ILE A 388 -11.99 -9.82 17.31
C ILE A 388 -11.01 -8.68 17.03
N THR A 389 -11.30 -7.84 16.04
CA THR A 389 -10.47 -6.66 15.73
C THR A 389 -10.73 -5.55 16.74
N SER A 390 -9.80 -4.62 16.86
CA SER A 390 -9.95 -3.49 17.78
C SER A 390 -11.20 -2.64 17.49
N ASP A 391 -11.59 -2.48 16.22
CA ASP A 391 -12.78 -1.69 15.85
C ASP A 391 -14.09 -2.44 16.14
N GLN A 392 -14.08 -3.79 16.04
CA GLN A 392 -15.25 -4.61 16.35
C GLN A 392 -15.59 -4.64 17.85
N ILE A 393 -14.61 -4.41 18.73
CA ILE A 393 -14.84 -4.35 20.18
C ILE A 393 -15.85 -3.25 20.53
N ASP A 394 -15.75 -2.08 19.88
CA ASP A 394 -16.63 -0.94 20.14
C ASP A 394 -18.07 -1.18 19.66
N GLN A 395 -18.28 -2.19 18.83
CA GLN A 395 -19.58 -2.58 18.27
C GLN A 395 -20.24 -3.71 19.07
N LEU A 396 -19.52 -4.29 20.05
CA LEU A 396 -20.11 -5.27 20.95
C LEU A 396 -21.09 -4.56 21.90
N GLY A 397 -22.27 -5.17 22.10
CA GLY A 397 -23.27 -4.69 23.06
C GLY A 397 -22.82 -4.82 24.52
N GLU A 398 -23.71 -4.48 25.45
CA GLU A 398 -23.39 -4.40 26.89
C GLU A 398 -23.23 -5.76 27.58
N ASP A 399 -23.70 -6.86 26.98
CA ASP A 399 -23.67 -8.22 27.57
C ASP A 399 -22.35 -8.97 27.25
N ILE A 400 -21.23 -8.36 27.60
CA ILE A 400 -19.87 -8.90 27.40
C ILE A 400 -19.01 -8.76 28.66
N GLN A 401 -18.04 -9.66 28.84
CA GLN A 401 -16.93 -9.46 29.79
C GLN A 401 -15.63 -9.31 29.02
N ILE A 402 -14.93 -8.22 29.31
CA ILE A 402 -13.60 -7.98 28.77
C ILE A 402 -12.58 -8.31 29.86
N ILE A 403 -11.63 -9.19 29.56
CA ILE A 403 -10.63 -9.69 30.50
C ILE A 403 -9.24 -9.26 30.03
N ASP A 404 -8.60 -8.42 30.83
CA ASP A 404 -7.20 -8.06 30.66
C ASP A 404 -6.32 -9.02 31.44
N ILE A 405 -5.55 -9.84 30.74
CA ILE A 405 -4.66 -10.83 31.36
C ILE A 405 -3.21 -10.35 31.53
N ARG A 406 -2.96 -9.04 31.36
CA ARG A 406 -1.66 -8.43 31.62
C ARG A 406 -1.44 -8.21 33.11
N SER A 407 -0.23 -7.81 33.46
CA SER A 407 0.09 -7.40 34.83
C SER A 407 -0.78 -6.21 35.28
N VAL A 408 -0.98 -6.09 36.59
CA VAL A 408 -1.72 -4.97 37.21
C VAL A 408 -1.10 -3.62 36.79
N LYS A 409 0.23 -3.53 36.76
CA LYS A 409 0.96 -2.34 36.33
C LYS A 409 0.62 -1.94 34.89
N ASP A 410 0.60 -2.89 33.96
CA ASP A 410 0.25 -2.63 32.56
C ASP A 410 -1.21 -2.21 32.39
N PHE A 411 -2.10 -2.72 33.25
CA PHE A 411 -3.53 -2.36 33.27
C PHE A 411 -3.74 -0.92 33.78
N GLU A 412 -3.03 -0.52 34.82
CA GLU A 412 -3.11 0.83 35.40
C GLU A 412 -2.61 1.92 34.44
N ILE A 413 -1.60 1.63 33.62
CA ILE A 413 -1.12 2.55 32.57
C ILE A 413 -2.23 2.81 31.53
N GLY A 414 -3.05 1.81 31.26
CA GLY A 414 -4.22 1.92 30.41
C GLY A 414 -4.74 0.56 29.98
N HIS A 415 -6.04 0.47 29.75
CA HIS A 415 -6.75 -0.77 29.44
C HIS A 415 -7.96 -0.49 28.54
N ILE A 416 -8.56 -1.54 27.99
CA ILE A 416 -9.83 -1.43 27.26
C ILE A 416 -10.92 -1.04 28.27
N LYS A 417 -11.77 -0.05 27.92
CA LYS A 417 -12.82 0.44 28.80
C LYS A 417 -13.72 -0.71 29.26
N GLY A 418 -13.94 -0.81 30.58
CA GLY A 418 -14.76 -1.88 31.17
C GLY A 418 -14.04 -3.22 31.36
N ALA A 419 -12.74 -3.31 31.04
CA ALA A 419 -11.98 -4.54 31.27
C ALA A 419 -11.74 -4.83 32.75
N ILE A 420 -11.86 -6.10 33.11
CA ILE A 420 -11.50 -6.65 34.42
C ILE A 420 -10.06 -7.16 34.31
N ASN A 421 -9.17 -6.72 35.18
CA ASN A 421 -7.81 -7.26 35.22
C ASN A 421 -7.75 -8.57 36.02
N ILE A 422 -7.35 -9.64 35.34
CA ILE A 422 -7.02 -10.93 35.94
C ILE A 422 -5.73 -11.41 35.28
N PRO A 423 -4.55 -11.10 35.84
CA PRO A 423 -3.27 -11.50 35.28
C PRO A 423 -3.24 -12.98 34.91
N PHE A 424 -2.57 -13.32 33.81
CA PHE A 424 -2.60 -14.68 33.26
C PHE A 424 -2.19 -15.75 34.29
N GLU A 425 -1.22 -15.42 35.16
CA GLU A 425 -0.70 -16.31 36.19
C GLU A 425 -1.78 -16.75 37.20
N THR A 426 -2.77 -15.89 37.46
CA THR A 426 -3.83 -16.13 38.44
C THR A 426 -5.18 -16.43 37.78
N LEU A 427 -5.26 -16.40 36.44
CA LEU A 427 -6.51 -16.60 35.69
C LEU A 427 -7.18 -17.94 36.01
N ARG A 428 -6.39 -19.01 36.16
CA ARG A 428 -6.92 -20.36 36.44
C ARG A 428 -7.64 -20.42 37.79
N ASP A 429 -7.11 -19.75 38.80
CA ASP A 429 -7.67 -19.76 40.16
C ASP A 429 -8.86 -18.80 40.32
N ASN A 430 -9.06 -17.92 39.33
CA ASN A 430 -10.07 -16.86 39.35
C ASN A 430 -11.22 -17.09 38.36
N LEU A 431 -11.35 -18.30 37.79
CA LEU A 431 -12.40 -18.62 36.81
C LEU A 431 -13.82 -18.52 37.37
N ASN A 432 -13.98 -18.68 38.69
CA ASN A 432 -15.26 -18.53 39.40
C ASN A 432 -15.79 -17.08 39.41
N ARG A 433 -14.93 -16.09 39.15
CA ARG A 433 -15.31 -14.67 39.08
C ARG A 433 -15.91 -14.26 37.73
N LEU A 434 -16.00 -15.20 36.79
CA LEU A 434 -16.33 -14.96 35.40
C LEU A 434 -17.57 -15.76 34.99
N TYR A 435 -18.32 -15.23 34.02
CA TYR A 435 -19.58 -15.82 33.59
C TYR A 435 -19.38 -16.67 32.33
N LYS A 436 -19.48 -18.01 32.45
CA LYS A 436 -19.18 -18.96 31.36
C LYS A 436 -20.09 -18.84 30.13
N ASN A 437 -21.33 -18.37 30.33
CA ASN A 437 -22.31 -18.22 29.26
C ASN A 437 -22.27 -16.84 28.59
N MET A 438 -21.54 -15.88 29.17
CA MET A 438 -21.42 -14.53 28.61
C MET A 438 -20.32 -14.49 27.55
N THR A 439 -20.50 -13.65 26.52
CA THR A 439 -19.46 -13.44 25.52
C THR A 439 -18.22 -12.86 26.18
N THR A 440 -17.09 -13.56 26.02
CA THR A 440 -15.83 -13.21 26.69
C THR A 440 -14.84 -12.66 25.66
N VAL A 441 -14.30 -11.48 25.91
CA VAL A 441 -13.21 -10.90 25.12
C VAL A 441 -11.97 -10.88 26.00
N VAL A 442 -10.98 -11.70 25.66
CA VAL A 442 -9.71 -11.78 26.40
C VAL A 442 -8.60 -11.13 25.60
N TYR A 443 -7.68 -10.44 26.26
CA TYR A 443 -6.53 -9.87 25.59
C TYR A 443 -5.28 -9.81 26.45
N SER A 444 -4.14 -9.84 25.76
CA SER A 444 -2.82 -9.49 26.31
C SER A 444 -2.22 -8.33 25.54
N ASN A 445 -0.93 -8.02 25.75
CA ASN A 445 -0.26 -6.93 25.05
C ASN A 445 -0.27 -7.09 23.51
N LYS A 446 -0.13 -8.31 22.99
CA LYS A 446 0.01 -8.59 21.54
C LYS A 446 -0.86 -9.76 21.03
N GLY A 447 -1.72 -10.30 21.88
CA GLY A 447 -2.63 -11.41 21.53
C GLY A 447 -2.07 -12.83 21.70
N MET A 448 -0.75 -13.02 21.82
CA MET A 448 -0.16 -14.37 21.97
C MET A 448 -0.59 -15.05 23.28
N THR A 449 -0.29 -14.44 24.43
CA THR A 449 -0.80 -14.93 25.73
C THR A 449 -2.32 -14.90 25.78
N GLY A 450 -2.96 -13.96 25.09
CA GLY A 450 -4.42 -13.89 24.98
C GLY A 450 -5.01 -15.14 24.32
N ASN A 451 -4.34 -15.72 23.31
CA ASN A 451 -4.74 -16.99 22.71
C ASN A 451 -4.56 -18.17 23.70
N VAL A 452 -3.52 -18.17 24.53
CA VAL A 452 -3.35 -19.19 25.58
C VAL A 452 -4.48 -19.09 26.60
N ALA A 453 -4.81 -17.88 27.05
CA ALA A 453 -5.93 -17.63 27.95
C ALA A 453 -7.28 -18.02 27.32
N GLN A 454 -7.48 -17.72 26.04
CA GLN A 454 -8.68 -18.14 25.30
C GLN A 454 -8.83 -19.67 25.34
N ASN A 455 -7.75 -20.42 25.06
CA ASN A 455 -7.78 -21.88 25.15
C ASN A 455 -8.09 -22.38 26.57
N LEU A 456 -7.48 -21.76 27.59
CA LEU A 456 -7.77 -22.08 28.98
C LEU A 456 -9.24 -21.86 29.33
N LEU A 457 -9.83 -20.72 28.92
CA LEU A 457 -11.24 -20.42 29.15
C LEU A 457 -12.16 -21.42 28.43
N ILE A 458 -11.93 -21.68 27.13
CA ILE A 458 -12.72 -22.64 26.35
C ILE A 458 -12.69 -24.03 27.00
N ASN A 459 -11.50 -24.51 27.40
CA ASN A 459 -11.35 -25.81 28.04
C ASN A 459 -12.01 -25.88 29.44
N ASN A 460 -12.35 -24.74 30.05
CA ASN A 460 -13.07 -24.65 31.32
C ASN A 460 -14.57 -24.33 31.15
N GLY A 461 -15.10 -24.48 29.94
CA GLY A 461 -16.53 -24.46 29.65
C GLY A 461 -17.10 -23.09 29.25
N PHE A 462 -16.25 -22.10 28.96
CA PHE A 462 -16.70 -20.82 28.41
C PHE A 462 -17.18 -21.01 26.96
N LYS A 463 -18.38 -20.52 26.67
CA LYS A 463 -19.08 -20.86 25.41
C LYS A 463 -18.61 -20.05 24.21
N LYS A 464 -18.31 -18.76 24.42
CA LYS A 464 -17.95 -17.83 23.34
C LYS A 464 -16.82 -16.93 23.79
N VAL A 465 -15.61 -17.23 23.33
CA VAL A 465 -14.38 -16.52 23.75
C VAL A 465 -13.66 -15.97 22.53
N TYR A 466 -13.51 -14.66 22.47
CA TYR A 466 -12.71 -13.94 21.47
C TYR A 466 -11.37 -13.54 22.06
N ASN A 467 -10.31 -13.67 21.27
CA ASN A 467 -9.02 -13.05 21.55
C ASN A 467 -8.88 -11.73 20.75
N VAL A 468 -8.43 -10.66 21.40
CA VAL A 468 -8.24 -9.38 20.70
C VAL A 468 -7.03 -9.47 19.77
N SER A 469 -7.31 -9.36 18.48
CA SER A 469 -6.31 -9.32 17.42
C SER A 469 -5.36 -8.12 17.60
N GLY A 470 -4.05 -8.36 17.57
CA GLY A 470 -3.04 -7.33 17.84
C GLY A 470 -2.88 -6.94 19.32
N GLY A 471 -3.77 -7.42 20.20
CA GLY A 471 -3.78 -7.14 21.63
C GLY A 471 -3.94 -5.65 21.98
N TYR A 472 -3.66 -5.32 23.24
CA TYR A 472 -3.78 -3.95 23.74
C TYR A 472 -2.84 -2.97 23.04
N LYS A 473 -1.67 -3.42 22.58
CA LYS A 473 -0.70 -2.55 21.89
C LYS A 473 -1.29 -1.95 20.63
N PHE A 474 -1.90 -2.78 19.78
CA PHE A 474 -2.55 -2.27 18.56
C PHE A 474 -3.78 -1.42 18.92
N TYR A 475 -4.65 -1.92 19.81
CA TYR A 475 -5.86 -1.24 20.27
C TYR A 475 -5.62 0.19 20.77
N SER A 476 -4.62 0.36 21.64
CA SER A 476 -4.29 1.65 22.26
C SER A 476 -3.59 2.60 21.27
N THR A 477 -2.71 2.06 20.41
CA THR A 477 -1.99 2.88 19.41
C THR A 477 -2.98 3.57 18.47
N ILE A 478 -3.92 2.83 17.87
CA ILE A 478 -4.89 3.41 16.91
C ILE A 478 -5.92 4.35 17.55
N ARG A 479 -5.95 4.44 18.89
CA ARG A 479 -6.82 5.33 19.69
C ARG A 479 -6.06 6.46 20.37
N THR A 480 -4.76 6.62 20.09
CA THR A 480 -3.97 7.72 20.66
C THR A 480 -4.53 9.05 20.13
N PRO A 481 -5.03 9.97 20.98
CA PRO A 481 -5.56 11.25 20.54
C PRO A 481 -4.47 12.08 19.87
N LYS A 482 -4.83 12.84 18.82
CA LYS A 482 -3.89 13.76 18.13
C LYS A 482 -3.18 14.74 19.07
N SER A 483 -3.78 15.10 20.20
CA SER A 483 -3.20 16.03 21.18
C SER A 483 -2.13 15.41 22.09
N LYS A 484 -1.94 14.09 22.04
CA LYS A 484 -0.97 13.34 22.86
C LYS A 484 0.18 12.74 22.04
N ILE A 485 0.26 13.07 20.76
CA ILE A 485 1.30 12.65 19.81
C ILE A 485 2.14 13.88 19.49
#